data_AF-A0A4Q3U730-F1
#
_entry.id   AF-A0A4Q3U730-F1
#
_cell.length_a   1.000
_cell.length_b   1.000
_cell.length_c   1.000
_cell.angle_alpha   90.00
_cell.angle_beta   90.00
_cell.angle_gamma   90.00
#
_symmetry.space_group_name_H-M   'P 1'
#
loop_
_entity.id
_entity.type
_entity.pdbx_description
1 polymer ?
#
loop_
_entity_poly.entity_id
_entity_poly.type
_entity_poly.pdbx_seq_one_letter_code
_entity_poly.pdbx_strand_id
1 'polypeptide(L)'
;MSPKSSRSRPKAYRYGAEYFGIFHATSRERALAFPTSTMSWGYFDRYDELYWNATGNYWAFPILVASVTVTLPPGGRVSATKGYTGALGEAGADYTYTPNEGRPTVKATRRLEAGEGLTVAVAFDKGLIDPPSDADRGWIWWQRHGALAILLASLGMLSWFYLRSFGRVGRDPPKGPVFARYEPPKGLSPAAVHHVYYRGVRGHLALIASLMNSRNPGHRVVRSLRTPRGFPGAVGKAKDEWDAAIVREQGGDADIVLLAEVKAAPAAATPDFTRLARGLD
;
A
#
# COMPACT_ATOMS: atom_id res chain seq x y z
N MET A 1 -50.03 31.34 1.89
CA MET A 1 -48.64 31.08 2.32
C MET A 1 -48.61 29.66 2.87
N SER A 2 -48.32 28.67 2.02
CA SER A 2 -48.43 27.24 2.36
C SER A 2 -47.27 26.79 3.25
N PRO A 3 -47.51 26.03 4.33
CA PRO A 3 -46.43 25.52 5.15
C PRO A 3 -45.73 24.37 4.44
N LYS A 4 -44.41 24.53 4.23
CA LYS A 4 -43.51 23.47 3.77
C LYS A 4 -43.55 22.31 4.77
N SER A 5 -44.13 21.19 4.36
CA SER A 5 -44.00 19.89 5.04
C SER A 5 -42.53 19.47 5.00
N SER A 6 -41.86 19.58 6.14
CA SER A 6 -40.57 18.96 6.42
C SER A 6 -40.78 17.43 6.44
N ARG A 7 -40.49 16.76 5.32
CA ARG A 7 -40.38 15.30 5.29
C ARG A 7 -39.04 14.91 5.90
N SER A 8 -39.05 14.42 7.15
CA SER A 8 -37.89 13.74 7.73
C SER A 8 -37.56 12.54 6.84
N ARG A 9 -36.28 12.41 6.44
CA ARG A 9 -35.83 11.25 5.67
C ARG A 9 -35.84 10.03 6.59
N PRO A 10 -36.53 8.94 6.24
CA PRO A 10 -36.52 7.73 7.06
C PRO A 10 -35.11 7.16 7.18
N LYS A 11 -34.80 6.58 8.35
CA LYS A 11 -33.63 5.70 8.49
C LYS A 11 -34.01 4.36 7.86
N ALA A 12 -33.65 4.19 6.60
CA ALA A 12 -33.84 2.95 5.85
C ALA A 12 -32.80 1.92 6.33
N TYR A 13 -33.25 0.83 6.93
CA TYR A 13 -32.38 -0.28 7.34
C TYR A 13 -32.45 -1.38 6.28
N ARG A 14 -31.28 -1.84 5.82
CA ARG A 14 -31.14 -2.93 4.84
C ARG A 14 -30.94 -4.23 5.60
N TYR A 15 -31.84 -5.17 5.41
CA TYR A 15 -31.81 -6.47 6.08
C TYR A 15 -31.49 -7.59 5.09
N GLY A 16 -30.68 -8.53 5.55
CA GLY A 16 -30.42 -9.81 4.88
C GLY A 16 -31.26 -10.94 5.50
N ALA A 17 -32.53 -10.69 5.78
CA ALA A 17 -33.46 -11.74 6.19
C ALA A 17 -34.17 -12.28 4.94
N GLU A 18 -34.15 -13.60 4.74
CA GLU A 18 -34.80 -14.29 3.64
C GLU A 18 -36.33 -14.26 3.83
N TYR A 19 -36.96 -13.17 3.39
CA TYR A 19 -38.41 -13.11 3.25
C TYR A 19 -38.78 -13.55 1.84
N PHE A 20 -39.32 -14.76 1.72
CA PHE A 20 -39.78 -15.33 0.46
C PHE A 20 -41.08 -14.65 0.01
N GLY A 21 -40.98 -13.71 -0.93
CA GLY A 21 -42.12 -13.28 -1.75
C GLY A 21 -42.31 -14.24 -2.92
N ILE A 22 -43.48 -14.86 -3.06
CA ILE A 22 -43.81 -15.68 -4.23
C ILE A 22 -44.22 -14.74 -5.36
N PHE A 23 -43.48 -14.76 -6.48
CA PHE A 23 -43.82 -14.01 -7.69
C PHE A 23 -44.46 -14.92 -8.73
N HIS A 24 -45.60 -14.50 -9.26
CA HIS A 24 -46.15 -15.06 -10.49
C HIS A 24 -45.86 -14.11 -11.65
N ALA A 25 -44.81 -14.38 -12.42
CA ALA A 25 -44.54 -13.73 -13.70
C ALA A 25 -45.04 -14.63 -14.83
N THR A 26 -46.25 -14.37 -15.33
CA THR A 26 -46.84 -15.13 -16.44
C THR A 26 -46.40 -14.55 -17.78
N SER A 27 -45.23 -14.97 -18.27
CA SER A 27 -44.89 -15.10 -19.71
C SER A 27 -43.43 -15.54 -19.84
N ARG A 28 -43.23 -16.83 -20.12
CA ARG A 28 -41.96 -17.59 -20.13
C ARG A 28 -41.30 -17.77 -18.76
N GLU A 29 -41.42 -19.00 -18.27
CA GLU A 29 -40.97 -19.51 -16.97
C GLU A 29 -39.48 -19.24 -16.69
N ARG A 30 -39.18 -18.15 -15.98
CA ARG A 30 -38.03 -18.06 -15.08
C ARG A 30 -38.45 -17.33 -13.82
N ALA A 31 -38.62 -18.07 -12.73
CA ALA A 31 -38.72 -17.50 -11.40
C ALA A 31 -37.32 -16.99 -11.02
N LEU A 32 -37.12 -15.67 -11.09
CA LEU A 32 -35.93 -15.04 -10.55
C LEU A 32 -36.25 -14.57 -9.13
N ALA A 33 -35.63 -15.21 -8.14
CA ALA A 33 -35.63 -14.70 -6.77
C ALA A 33 -34.75 -13.46 -6.73
N PHE A 34 -35.34 -12.31 -6.39
CA PHE A 34 -34.59 -11.07 -6.24
C PHE A 34 -33.88 -11.07 -4.88
N PRO A 35 -32.60 -10.66 -4.82
CA PRO A 35 -31.91 -10.53 -3.56
C PRO A 35 -32.58 -9.46 -2.68
N THR A 36 -32.61 -9.67 -1.37
CA THR A 36 -33.12 -8.71 -0.35
C THR A 36 -32.40 -7.34 -0.38
N SER A 37 -31.39 -7.18 -1.23
CA SER A 37 -30.60 -5.96 -1.38
C SER A 37 -31.37 -4.73 -1.85
N THR A 38 -32.54 -4.92 -2.48
CA THR A 38 -33.39 -3.83 -2.97
C THR A 38 -34.55 -3.48 -2.04
N MET A 39 -34.66 -4.19 -0.92
CA MET A 39 -35.73 -4.08 0.06
C MET A 39 -35.24 -3.40 1.33
N SER A 40 -36.05 -2.51 1.88
CA SER A 40 -35.77 -1.83 3.13
C SER A 40 -37.03 -1.63 3.96
N TRP A 41 -36.85 -1.70 5.27
CA TRP A 41 -37.88 -1.44 6.25
C TRP A 41 -37.71 -0.04 6.82
N GLY A 42 -38.81 0.72 6.81
CA GLY A 42 -38.95 1.99 7.52
C GLY A 42 -39.81 1.79 8.76
N TYR A 43 -39.25 2.09 9.92
CA TYR A 43 -39.97 2.02 11.20
C TYR A 43 -40.35 3.43 11.63
N PHE A 44 -41.63 3.79 11.58
CA PHE A 44 -42.14 5.10 12.01
C PHE A 44 -42.95 4.96 13.30
N ASP A 45 -43.31 6.09 13.93
CA ASP A 45 -44.02 6.08 15.22
C ASP A 45 -45.44 5.50 15.11
N ARG A 46 -46.11 5.69 13.96
CA ARG A 46 -47.51 5.30 13.76
C ARG A 46 -47.73 4.13 12.81
N TYR A 47 -46.74 3.82 11.98
CA TYR A 47 -46.84 2.77 10.95
C TYR A 47 -45.45 2.22 10.65
N ASP A 48 -45.41 1.03 10.07
CA ASP A 48 -44.21 0.48 9.45
C ASP A 48 -44.37 0.50 7.93
N GLU A 49 -43.26 0.65 7.21
CA GLU A 49 -43.25 0.75 5.76
C GLU A 49 -42.27 -0.23 5.14
N LEU A 50 -42.75 -0.99 4.16
CA LEU A 50 -41.94 -1.73 3.22
C LEU A 50 -41.62 -0.82 2.04
N TYR A 51 -40.37 -0.45 1.86
CA TYR A 51 -39.89 0.19 0.64
C TYR A 51 -39.05 -0.79 -0.17
N TRP A 52 -39.47 -1.07 -1.40
CA TRP A 52 -38.86 -2.14 -2.17
C TRP A 52 -38.81 -1.85 -3.67
N ASN A 53 -37.59 -1.82 -4.21
CA ASN A 53 -37.36 -1.81 -5.65
C ASN A 53 -37.48 -3.25 -6.18
N ALA A 54 -38.68 -3.57 -6.68
CA ALA A 54 -39.09 -4.94 -6.92
C ALA A 54 -38.52 -5.54 -8.20
N THR A 55 -38.39 -4.74 -9.25
CA THR A 55 -37.78 -5.21 -10.51
C THR A 55 -36.28 -4.94 -10.56
N GLY A 56 -35.78 -3.90 -9.88
CA GLY A 56 -34.46 -3.32 -10.13
C GLY A 56 -34.45 -2.39 -11.36
N ASN A 57 -33.36 -1.63 -11.50
CA ASN A 57 -33.15 -0.64 -12.58
C ASN A 57 -31.97 -0.98 -13.50
N TYR A 58 -31.35 -2.16 -13.37
CA TYR A 58 -30.10 -2.49 -14.09
C TYR A 58 -30.33 -3.41 -15.29
N TRP A 59 -31.59 -3.53 -15.75
CA TRP A 59 -31.93 -4.34 -16.91
C TRP A 59 -31.54 -3.62 -18.21
N ALA A 60 -30.77 -4.30 -19.05
CA ALA A 60 -30.40 -3.82 -20.38
C ALA A 60 -31.51 -4.03 -21.44
N PHE A 61 -32.67 -4.52 -21.03
CA PHE A 61 -33.81 -4.82 -21.90
C PHE A 61 -35.11 -4.34 -21.26
N PRO A 62 -36.16 -4.05 -22.07
CA PRO A 62 -37.44 -3.61 -21.55
C PRO A 62 -38.19 -4.73 -20.83
N ILE A 63 -38.88 -4.39 -19.75
CA ILE A 63 -39.81 -5.26 -19.02
C ILE A 63 -41.21 -5.01 -19.56
N LEU A 64 -41.79 -6.01 -20.22
CA LEU A 64 -43.10 -5.89 -20.86
C LEU A 64 -44.25 -5.72 -19.86
N VAL A 65 -44.20 -6.47 -18.76
CA VAL A 65 -45.21 -6.45 -17.70
C VAL A 65 -44.51 -6.59 -16.36
N ALA A 66 -44.81 -5.67 -15.43
CA ALA A 66 -44.34 -5.73 -14.05
C ALA A 66 -45.54 -5.65 -13.12
N SER A 67 -45.63 -6.58 -12.18
CA SER A 67 -46.64 -6.60 -11.13
C SER A 67 -46.02 -7.09 -9.83
N VAL A 68 -46.41 -6.45 -8.73
CA VAL A 68 -45.92 -6.76 -7.39
C VAL A 68 -47.12 -6.93 -6.49
N THR A 69 -47.17 -8.07 -5.80
CA THR A 69 -48.17 -8.33 -4.77
C THR A 69 -47.42 -8.52 -3.45
N VAL A 70 -47.70 -7.65 -2.49
CA VAL A 70 -47.15 -7.77 -1.13
C VAL A 70 -48.17 -8.52 -0.30
N THR A 71 -47.78 -9.60 0.36
CA THR A 71 -48.67 -10.36 1.26
C THR A 71 -48.20 -10.15 2.68
N LEU A 72 -49.05 -9.55 3.51
CA LEU A 72 -48.76 -9.33 4.93
C LEU A 72 -49.08 -10.57 5.76
N PRO A 73 -48.38 -10.78 6.90
CA PRO A 73 -48.78 -11.76 7.91
C PRO A 73 -50.23 -11.56 8.39
N PRO A 74 -50.88 -12.62 8.92
CA PRO A 74 -52.23 -12.52 9.47
C PRO A 74 -52.36 -11.38 10.48
N GLY A 75 -53.40 -10.56 10.35
CA GLY A 75 -53.66 -9.41 11.23
C GLY A 75 -53.05 -8.08 10.76
N GLY A 76 -52.21 -8.07 9.73
CA GLY A 76 -51.67 -6.83 9.16
C GLY A 76 -52.67 -6.09 8.28
N ARG A 77 -52.93 -4.81 8.56
CA ARG A 77 -53.71 -3.94 7.65
C ARG A 77 -52.78 -2.97 6.94
N VAL A 78 -53.03 -2.79 5.65
CA VAL A 78 -52.35 -1.80 4.82
C VAL A 78 -53.02 -0.46 5.05
N SER A 79 -52.22 0.54 5.42
CA SER A 79 -52.68 1.92 5.64
C SER A 79 -52.48 2.80 4.41
N ALA A 80 -51.40 2.56 3.65
CA ALA A 80 -51.15 3.26 2.39
C ALA A 80 -50.29 2.40 1.44
N THR A 81 -50.43 2.63 0.14
CA THR A 81 -49.55 2.02 -0.87
C THR A 81 -49.23 3.05 -1.93
N LYS A 82 -47.97 3.09 -2.36
CA LYS A 82 -47.50 3.95 -3.43
C LYS A 82 -46.55 3.20 -4.34
N GLY A 83 -46.75 3.32 -5.64
CA GLY A 83 -45.83 2.84 -6.66
C GLY A 83 -44.94 3.96 -7.18
N TYR A 84 -43.79 3.57 -7.73
CA TYR A 84 -42.90 4.44 -8.48
C TYR A 84 -42.41 3.68 -9.70
N THR A 85 -42.53 4.30 -10.86
CA THR A 85 -42.01 3.77 -12.13
C THR A 85 -40.97 4.71 -12.72
N GLY A 86 -40.05 4.16 -13.53
CA GLY A 86 -39.05 4.95 -14.26
C GLY A 86 -37.61 4.59 -13.90
N ALA A 87 -36.67 5.42 -14.37
CA ALA A 87 -35.25 5.22 -14.16
C ALA A 87 -34.81 5.50 -12.71
N LEU A 88 -33.55 5.21 -12.39
CA LEU A 88 -33.00 5.46 -11.05
C LEU A 88 -33.12 6.94 -10.67
N GLY A 89 -33.88 7.23 -9.61
CA GLY A 89 -34.10 8.59 -9.11
C GLY A 89 -35.36 9.27 -9.67
N GLU A 90 -36.03 8.67 -10.65
CA GLU A 90 -37.32 9.14 -11.14
C GLU A 90 -38.47 8.66 -10.24
N ALA A 91 -39.55 9.44 -10.22
CA ALA A 91 -40.74 9.19 -9.41
C ALA A 91 -42.00 9.16 -10.29
N GLY A 92 -41.96 8.40 -11.39
CA GLY A 92 -43.09 8.21 -12.28
C GLY A 92 -44.26 7.51 -11.58
N ALA A 93 -45.45 7.72 -12.13
CA ALA A 93 -46.71 7.23 -11.56
C ALA A 93 -47.49 6.33 -12.54
N ASP A 94 -46.77 5.68 -13.47
CA ASP A 94 -47.36 4.82 -14.49
C ASP A 94 -47.70 3.43 -13.92
N TYR A 95 -48.58 3.39 -12.93
CA TYR A 95 -49.01 2.17 -12.26
C TYR A 95 -50.49 2.21 -11.88
N THR A 96 -51.10 1.03 -11.81
CA THR A 96 -52.40 0.82 -11.16
C THR A 96 -52.20 0.14 -9.82
N TYR A 97 -53.08 0.48 -8.89
CA TYR A 97 -53.13 -0.11 -7.57
C TYR A 97 -54.48 -0.79 -7.36
N THR A 98 -54.45 -2.06 -6.96
CA THR A 98 -55.63 -2.81 -6.57
C THR A 98 -55.57 -3.05 -5.06
N PRO A 99 -56.41 -2.37 -4.26
CA PRO A 99 -56.51 -2.64 -2.84
C PRO A 99 -57.09 -4.04 -2.63
N ASN A 100 -56.48 -4.80 -1.74
CA ASN A 100 -56.97 -6.09 -1.25
C ASN A 100 -56.54 -6.21 0.22
N GLU A 101 -57.43 -6.64 1.09
CA GLU A 101 -57.18 -6.75 2.54
C GLU A 101 -55.96 -7.66 2.78
N GLY A 102 -54.84 -7.05 3.19
CA GLY A 102 -53.57 -7.73 3.44
C GLY A 102 -52.75 -8.14 2.19
N ARG A 103 -53.25 -7.90 0.96
CA ARG A 103 -52.58 -8.31 -0.30
C ARG A 103 -52.54 -7.22 -1.40
N PRO A 104 -52.04 -6.01 -1.12
CA PRO A 104 -52.00 -4.92 -2.08
C PRO A 104 -51.20 -5.33 -3.32
N THR A 105 -51.78 -5.08 -4.49
CA THR A 105 -51.13 -5.35 -5.78
C THR A 105 -50.89 -4.04 -6.54
N VAL A 106 -49.65 -3.85 -6.99
CA VAL A 106 -49.23 -2.71 -7.80
C VAL A 106 -48.75 -3.24 -9.15
N LYS A 107 -49.29 -2.71 -10.24
CA LYS A 107 -48.97 -3.15 -11.61
C LYS A 107 -48.58 -1.96 -12.47
N ALA A 108 -47.51 -2.06 -13.24
CA ALA A 108 -47.15 -1.03 -14.21
C ALA A 108 -48.21 -0.94 -15.34
N THR A 109 -48.59 0.28 -15.73
CA THR A 109 -49.58 0.51 -16.81
C THR A 109 -48.96 0.47 -18.21
N ARG A 110 -47.64 0.65 -18.30
CA ARG A 110 -46.86 0.56 -19.53
C ARG A 110 -45.69 -0.41 -19.35
N ARG A 111 -45.09 -0.79 -20.47
CA ARG A 111 -43.78 -1.46 -20.45
C ARG A 111 -42.74 -0.51 -19.81
N LEU A 112 -41.83 -1.09 -19.05
CA LEU A 112 -40.66 -0.39 -18.50
C LEU A 112 -39.52 -0.56 -19.50
N GLU A 113 -38.90 0.54 -19.92
CA GLU A 113 -37.76 0.53 -20.84
C GLU A 113 -36.49 0.05 -20.14
N ALA A 114 -35.41 -0.17 -20.91
CA ALA A 114 -34.11 -0.52 -20.34
C ALA A 114 -33.67 0.56 -19.32
N GLY A 115 -33.25 0.13 -18.14
CA GLY A 115 -32.91 1.03 -17.02
C GLY A 115 -34.08 1.46 -16.13
N GLU A 116 -35.33 1.27 -16.57
CA GLU A 116 -36.50 1.56 -15.76
C GLU A 116 -36.87 0.40 -14.83
N GLY A 117 -37.58 0.72 -13.75
CA GLY A 117 -38.03 -0.25 -12.77
C GLY A 117 -39.35 0.12 -12.12
N LEU A 118 -39.91 -0.83 -11.37
CA LEU A 118 -41.07 -0.66 -10.50
C LEU A 118 -40.62 -0.79 -9.04
N THR A 119 -40.86 0.26 -8.28
CA THR A 119 -40.63 0.31 -6.82
C THR A 119 -41.96 0.49 -6.11
N VAL A 120 -42.15 -0.18 -4.99
CA VAL A 120 -43.36 -0.09 -4.16
C VAL A 120 -43.00 0.36 -2.75
N ALA A 121 -43.85 1.22 -2.20
CA ALA A 121 -43.85 1.61 -0.80
C ALA A 121 -45.20 1.20 -0.20
N VAL A 122 -45.21 0.26 0.73
CA VAL A 122 -46.43 -0.25 1.39
C VAL A 122 -46.32 0.07 2.87
N ALA A 123 -47.19 0.95 3.35
CA ALA A 123 -47.33 1.25 4.77
C ALA A 123 -48.41 0.36 5.38
N PHE A 124 -48.14 -0.17 6.56
CA PHE A 124 -49.03 -1.07 7.31
C PHE A 124 -48.98 -0.79 8.80
N ASP A 125 -49.88 -1.42 9.55
CA ASP A 125 -50.00 -1.26 11.00
C ASP A 125 -48.66 -1.49 11.71
N LYS A 126 -48.41 -0.67 12.74
CA LYS A 126 -47.19 -0.73 13.54
C LYS A 126 -47.06 -2.06 14.28
N GLY A 127 -45.84 -2.60 14.34
CA GLY A 127 -45.53 -3.75 15.21
C GLY A 127 -45.88 -5.11 14.60
N LEU A 128 -46.16 -5.14 13.29
CA LEU A 128 -46.30 -6.39 12.55
C LEU A 128 -44.93 -7.06 12.30
N ILE A 129 -43.86 -6.27 12.30
CA ILE A 129 -42.48 -6.72 12.14
C ILE A 129 -41.64 -6.08 13.24
N ASP A 130 -40.92 -6.91 13.99
CA ASP A 130 -40.07 -6.40 15.05
C ASP A 130 -38.87 -5.61 14.49
N PRO A 131 -38.58 -4.43 15.05
CA PRO A 131 -37.36 -3.70 14.72
C PRO A 131 -36.12 -4.49 15.19
N PRO A 132 -34.92 -4.21 14.63
CA PRO A 132 -33.73 -4.97 14.99
C PRO A 132 -33.38 -4.63 16.43
N SER A 133 -33.08 -5.66 17.22
CA SER A 133 -32.56 -5.48 18.57
C SER A 133 -31.21 -4.75 18.52
N ASP A 134 -30.78 -4.19 19.65
CA ASP A 134 -29.45 -3.56 19.71
C ASP A 134 -28.33 -4.57 19.47
N ALA A 135 -28.55 -5.85 19.82
CA ALA A 135 -27.64 -6.93 19.48
C ALA A 135 -27.56 -7.15 17.95
N ASP A 136 -28.71 -7.17 17.26
CA ASP A 136 -28.75 -7.30 15.79
C ASP A 136 -28.05 -6.12 15.12
N ARG A 137 -28.27 -4.90 15.63
CA ARG A 137 -27.60 -3.70 15.11
C ARG A 137 -26.09 -3.78 15.29
N GLY A 138 -25.63 -4.23 16.45
CA GLY A 138 -24.20 -4.46 16.72
C GLY A 138 -23.60 -5.51 15.80
N TRP A 139 -24.32 -6.61 15.58
CA TRP A 139 -23.91 -7.67 14.67
C TRP A 139 -23.85 -7.20 13.22
N ILE A 140 -24.87 -6.49 12.73
CA ILE A 140 -24.90 -5.91 11.38
C ILE A 140 -23.75 -4.91 11.20
N TRP A 141 -23.48 -4.08 12.21
CA TRP A 141 -22.34 -3.16 12.17
C TRP A 141 -21.02 -3.92 12.06
N TRP A 142 -20.83 -4.98 12.86
CA TRP A 142 -19.64 -5.82 12.80
C TRP A 142 -19.47 -6.51 11.45
N GLN A 143 -20.54 -7.06 10.86
CA GLN A 143 -20.46 -7.65 9.52
C GLN A 143 -20.08 -6.62 8.45
N ARG A 144 -20.55 -5.37 8.60
CA ARG A 144 -20.30 -4.31 7.62
C ARG A 144 -18.92 -3.64 7.78
N HIS A 145 -18.46 -3.46 9.01
CA HIS A 145 -17.28 -2.63 9.33
C HIS A 145 -16.16 -3.40 10.03
N GLY A 146 -16.37 -4.68 10.33
CA GLY A 146 -15.48 -5.43 11.19
C GLY A 146 -14.09 -5.66 10.61
N ALA A 147 -14.02 -6.03 9.33
CA ALA A 147 -12.75 -6.19 8.64
C ALA A 147 -11.92 -4.89 8.67
N LEU A 148 -12.57 -3.74 8.44
CA LEU A 148 -11.92 -2.43 8.50
C LEU A 148 -11.46 -2.10 9.93
N ALA A 149 -12.29 -2.36 10.94
CA ALA A 149 -11.93 -2.15 12.34
C ALA A 149 -10.72 -3.00 12.75
N ILE A 150 -10.69 -4.29 12.37
CA ILE A 150 -9.56 -5.20 12.62
C ILE A 150 -8.29 -4.70 11.93
N LEU A 151 -8.38 -4.27 10.66
CA LEU A 151 -7.25 -3.72 9.92
C LEU A 151 -6.65 -2.50 10.61
N LEU A 152 -7.49 -1.52 10.98
CA LEU A 152 -7.05 -0.31 11.66
C LEU A 152 -6.46 -0.60 13.04
N ALA A 153 -7.08 -1.51 13.81
CA ALA A 153 -6.54 -1.95 15.09
C ALA A 153 -5.17 -2.63 14.94
N SER A 154 -5.01 -3.50 13.95
CA SER A 154 -3.77 -4.22 13.67
C SER A 154 -2.66 -3.27 13.25
N LEU A 155 -2.97 -2.33 12.34
CA LEU A 155 -2.04 -1.31 11.88
C LEU A 155 -1.65 -0.36 13.02
N GLY A 156 -2.61 0.04 13.86
CA GLY A 156 -2.36 0.86 15.03
C GLY A 156 -1.46 0.15 16.04
N MET A 157 -1.71 -1.13 16.33
CA MET A 157 -0.89 -1.94 17.22
C MET A 157 0.55 -2.10 16.70
N LEU A 158 0.69 -2.40 15.41
CA LEU A 158 2.00 -2.53 14.77
C LEU A 158 2.77 -1.21 14.79
N SER A 159 2.10 -0.11 14.45
CA SER A 159 2.69 1.24 14.46
C SER A 159 3.13 1.63 15.87
N TRP A 160 2.27 1.40 16.87
CA TRP A 160 2.59 1.64 18.28
C TRP A 160 3.81 0.81 18.72
N PHE A 161 3.87 -0.47 18.35
CA PHE A 161 5.00 -1.34 18.67
C PHE A 161 6.30 -0.82 18.06
N TYR A 162 6.31 -0.43 16.79
CA TYR A 162 7.51 0.09 16.12
C TYR A 162 7.93 1.45 16.64
N LEU A 163 7.00 2.38 16.89
CA LEU A 163 7.31 3.69 17.46
C LEU A 163 7.93 3.55 18.86
N ARG A 164 7.39 2.64 19.68
CA ARG A 164 7.94 2.34 21.01
C ARG A 164 9.32 1.71 20.92
N SER A 165 9.52 0.77 20.01
CA SER A 165 10.80 0.10 19.79
C SER A 165 11.85 1.10 19.29
N PHE A 166 11.52 1.93 18.30
CA PHE A 166 12.39 2.99 17.80
C PHE A 166 12.77 3.99 18.89
N GLY A 167 11.82 4.39 19.74
CA GLY A 167 12.09 5.28 20.87
C GLY A 167 13.07 4.71 21.90
N ARG A 168 13.13 3.38 22.05
CA ARG A 168 14.03 2.70 23.01
C ARG A 168 15.40 2.35 22.44
N VAL A 169 15.46 1.84 21.21
CA VAL A 169 16.69 1.27 20.63
C VAL A 169 17.09 1.85 19.28
N GLY A 170 16.21 2.61 18.63
CA GLY A 170 16.46 3.16 17.29
C GLY A 170 17.08 4.56 17.26
N ARG A 171 17.24 5.20 18.44
CA ARG A 171 17.97 6.46 18.54
C ARG A 171 19.46 6.18 18.63
N ASP A 172 20.17 6.48 17.54
CA ASP A 172 21.63 6.47 17.54
C ASP A 172 22.15 7.39 18.66
N PRO A 173 23.14 6.95 19.45
CA PRO A 173 23.82 7.83 20.38
C PRO A 173 24.42 9.02 19.64
N PRO A 174 24.53 10.19 20.30
CA PRO A 174 25.14 11.37 19.68
C PRO A 174 26.53 11.00 19.15
N LYS A 175 26.74 11.19 17.84
CA LYS A 175 28.02 10.89 17.21
C LYS A 175 29.09 11.78 17.82
N GLY A 176 30.15 11.17 18.34
CA GLY A 176 31.33 11.91 18.79
C GLY A 176 32.00 12.66 17.63
N PRO A 177 32.91 13.59 17.94
CA PRO A 177 33.62 14.36 16.92
C PRO A 177 34.37 13.45 15.94
N VAL A 178 34.23 13.72 14.64
CA VAL A 178 34.90 12.99 13.56
C VAL A 178 36.27 13.61 13.34
N PHE A 179 37.33 12.89 13.71
CA PHE A 179 38.71 13.29 13.44
C PHE A 179 39.25 12.54 12.22
N ALA A 180 39.95 13.25 11.34
CA ALA A 180 40.67 12.62 10.23
C ALA A 180 41.79 11.74 10.79
N ARG A 181 41.74 10.44 10.46
CA ARG A 181 42.83 9.50 10.72
C ARG A 181 43.58 9.26 9.42
N TYR A 182 44.82 9.74 9.36
CA TYR A 182 45.71 9.55 8.21
C TYR A 182 46.50 8.24 8.27
N GLU A 183 46.53 7.60 9.44
CA GLU A 183 47.19 6.33 9.66
C GLU A 183 46.18 5.18 9.68
N PRO A 184 46.56 3.98 9.18
CA PRO A 184 45.74 2.79 9.30
C PRO A 184 45.54 2.42 10.79
N PRO A 185 44.39 1.86 11.17
CA PRO A 185 44.16 1.39 12.54
C PRO A 185 45.22 0.36 12.97
N LYS A 186 45.77 0.53 14.18
CA LYS A 186 46.75 -0.41 14.75
C LYS A 186 46.19 -1.84 14.78
N GLY A 187 47.02 -2.81 14.42
CA GLY A 187 46.67 -4.23 14.46
C GLY A 187 45.82 -4.74 13.30
N LEU A 188 45.44 -3.89 12.34
CA LEU A 188 44.76 -4.31 11.12
C LEU A 188 45.74 -4.44 9.96
N SER A 189 45.68 -5.58 9.27
CA SER A 189 46.40 -5.75 8.01
C SER A 189 45.81 -4.84 6.92
N PRO A 190 46.58 -4.50 5.88
CA PRO A 190 46.06 -3.73 4.74
C PRO A 190 44.79 -4.33 4.11
N ALA A 191 44.71 -5.65 4.06
CA ALA A 191 43.51 -6.37 3.61
C ALA A 191 42.32 -6.21 4.56
N ALA A 192 42.56 -6.23 5.87
CA ALA A 192 41.53 -5.98 6.87
C ALA A 192 41.02 -4.52 6.81
N VAL A 193 41.92 -3.54 6.65
CA VAL A 193 41.54 -2.14 6.45
C VAL A 193 40.71 -1.97 5.18
N HIS A 194 41.11 -2.62 4.08
CA HIS A 194 40.31 -2.65 2.85
C HIS A 194 38.90 -3.19 3.11
N HIS A 195 38.79 -4.31 3.83
CA HIS A 195 37.49 -4.91 4.14
C HIS A 195 36.60 -3.98 4.96
N VAL A 196 37.15 -3.34 6.00
CA VAL A 196 36.42 -2.39 6.84
C VAL A 196 35.95 -1.17 6.03
N TYR A 197 36.81 -0.62 5.18
CA TYR A 197 36.51 0.57 4.39
C TYR A 197 35.42 0.31 3.34
N TYR A 198 35.50 -0.81 2.62
CA TYR A 198 34.55 -1.15 1.56
C TYR A 198 33.36 -1.98 2.03
N ARG A 199 33.30 -2.33 3.33
CA ARG A 199 32.36 -3.29 3.92
C ARG A 199 32.34 -4.62 3.13
N GLY A 200 33.53 -5.07 2.72
CA GLY A 200 33.71 -6.21 1.83
C GLY A 200 35.06 -6.21 1.10
N VAL A 201 35.35 -7.29 0.37
CA VAL A 201 36.53 -7.36 -0.51
C VAL A 201 36.12 -6.92 -1.92
N ARG A 202 36.89 -6.01 -2.52
CA ARG A 202 36.65 -5.50 -3.88
C ARG A 202 37.89 -5.72 -4.74
N GLY A 203 37.71 -6.40 -5.87
CA GLY A 203 38.79 -6.72 -6.79
C GLY A 203 39.97 -7.44 -6.12
N HIS A 204 41.17 -7.25 -6.66
CA HIS A 204 42.38 -7.92 -6.17
C HIS A 204 43.17 -7.10 -5.16
N LEU A 205 42.76 -5.86 -4.84
CA LEU A 205 43.55 -4.94 -4.02
C LEU A 205 43.79 -5.46 -2.59
N ALA A 206 42.79 -6.09 -1.96
CA ALA A 206 42.97 -6.70 -0.65
C ALA A 206 44.00 -7.86 -0.68
N LEU A 207 43.96 -8.67 -1.74
CA LEU A 207 44.90 -9.79 -1.93
C LEU A 207 46.32 -9.26 -2.19
N ILE A 208 46.46 -8.32 -3.11
CA ILE A 208 47.75 -7.68 -3.45
C ILE A 208 48.33 -7.02 -2.20
N ALA A 209 47.53 -6.27 -1.45
CA ALA A 209 47.98 -5.62 -0.22
C ALA A 209 48.38 -6.64 0.86
N SER A 210 47.68 -7.77 0.97
CA SER A 210 48.04 -8.86 1.87
C SER A 210 49.37 -9.52 1.48
N LEU A 211 49.57 -9.80 0.19
CA LEU A 211 50.80 -10.41 -0.34
C LEU A 211 52.02 -9.49 -0.20
N MET A 212 51.83 -8.20 -0.43
CA MET A 212 52.87 -7.20 -0.24
C MET A 212 53.26 -7.09 1.24
N ASN A 213 52.26 -7.09 2.13
CA ASN A 213 52.47 -7.02 3.57
C ASN A 213 53.12 -8.29 4.14
N SER A 214 52.78 -9.47 3.61
CA SER A 214 53.31 -10.75 4.10
C SER A 214 54.74 -11.02 3.67
N ARG A 215 55.14 -10.59 2.47
CA ARG A 215 56.52 -10.78 1.97
C ARG A 215 57.51 -9.78 2.56
N ASN A 216 57.08 -8.58 2.91
CA ASN A 216 57.98 -7.48 3.29
C ASN A 216 57.38 -6.60 4.41
N PRO A 217 57.26 -7.11 5.65
CA PRO A 217 56.55 -6.43 6.74
C PRO A 217 57.19 -5.10 7.22
N GLY A 218 58.38 -4.75 6.74
CA GLY A 218 59.07 -3.48 7.04
C GLY A 218 59.01 -2.42 5.94
N HIS A 219 58.31 -2.69 4.83
CA HIS A 219 58.25 -1.76 3.70
C HIS A 219 56.90 -1.04 3.66
N ARG A 220 56.94 0.30 3.54
CA ARG A 220 55.76 1.14 3.41
C ARG A 220 55.76 1.83 2.05
N VAL A 221 54.60 1.83 1.39
CA VAL A 221 54.38 2.65 0.20
C VAL A 221 53.89 4.01 0.66
N VAL A 222 54.70 5.04 0.43
CA VAL A 222 54.35 6.42 0.72
C VAL A 222 54.03 7.11 -0.61
N ARG A 223 52.90 7.81 -0.66
CA ARG A 223 52.47 8.63 -1.81
C ARG A 223 52.55 10.10 -1.44
N SER A 224 52.76 10.95 -2.43
CA SER A 224 52.84 12.41 -2.25
C SER A 224 53.97 12.85 -1.31
N LEU A 225 55.14 12.22 -1.42
CA LEU A 225 56.33 12.66 -0.71
C LEU A 225 56.77 14.04 -1.21
N ARG A 226 57.07 14.96 -0.29
CA ARG A 226 57.85 16.15 -0.66
C ARG A 226 59.27 15.69 -0.98
N THR A 227 59.73 15.94 -2.20
CA THR A 227 61.08 15.57 -2.64
C THR A 227 62.12 16.32 -1.80
N PRO A 228 63.11 15.61 -1.21
CA PRO A 228 64.25 16.27 -0.60
C PRO A 228 65.06 16.99 -1.69
N ARG A 229 65.70 18.12 -1.35
CA ARG A 229 66.45 19.00 -2.28
C ARG A 229 67.67 18.34 -2.98
N GLY A 230 67.92 17.05 -2.73
CA GLY A 230 68.95 16.27 -3.41
C GLY A 230 69.03 14.85 -2.84
N PHE A 231 69.37 13.90 -3.71
CA PHE A 231 69.68 12.51 -3.33
C PHE A 231 71.21 12.32 -3.26
N PRO A 232 71.76 11.61 -2.26
CA PRO A 232 73.17 11.26 -2.24
C PRO A 232 73.52 10.46 -3.51
N GLY A 233 74.45 10.97 -4.32
CA GLY A 233 74.96 10.29 -5.52
C GLY A 233 74.32 10.67 -6.87
N ALA A 234 73.31 11.54 -6.90
CA ALA A 234 72.70 11.98 -8.17
C ALA A 234 73.32 13.29 -8.69
N VAL A 235 74.23 13.18 -9.68
CA VAL A 235 74.81 14.35 -10.37
C VAL A 235 73.89 14.79 -11.51
N GLY A 236 72.95 15.69 -11.23
CA GLY A 236 72.40 16.63 -12.20
C GLY A 236 71.29 16.19 -13.17
N LYS A 237 70.64 15.02 -13.01
CA LYS A 237 69.52 14.60 -13.89
C LYS A 237 68.41 13.76 -13.22
N ALA A 238 68.12 13.96 -11.93
CA ALA A 238 66.97 13.30 -11.31
C ALA A 238 65.69 14.11 -11.57
N LYS A 239 64.57 13.43 -11.88
CA LYS A 239 63.24 14.07 -11.91
C LYS A 239 62.87 14.56 -10.50
N ASP A 240 62.31 15.76 -10.42
CA ASP A 240 61.95 16.43 -9.15
C ASP A 240 60.64 15.89 -8.53
N GLU A 241 59.90 15.04 -9.24
CA GLU A 241 58.60 14.51 -8.79
C GLU A 241 58.52 12.99 -9.02
N TRP A 242 58.12 12.27 -7.96
CA TRP A 242 57.90 10.82 -7.96
C TRP A 242 56.55 10.51 -7.32
N ASP A 243 55.75 9.64 -7.94
CA ASP A 243 54.36 9.37 -7.50
C ASP A 243 54.28 8.51 -6.23
N ALA A 244 55.26 7.62 -6.04
CA ALA A 244 55.36 6.78 -4.85
C ALA A 244 56.81 6.44 -4.52
N ALA A 245 57.09 6.22 -3.24
CA ALA A 245 58.32 5.57 -2.80
C ALA A 245 58.00 4.37 -1.92
N ILE A 246 58.82 3.33 -2.06
CA ILE A 246 58.91 2.24 -1.09
C ILE A 246 60.03 2.61 -0.12
N VAL A 247 59.67 2.76 1.13
CA VAL A 247 60.58 3.09 2.22
C VAL A 247 60.67 1.90 3.16
N ARG A 248 61.88 1.59 3.64
CA ARG A 248 62.14 0.59 4.66
C ARG A 248 62.52 1.29 5.95
N GLU A 249 61.75 1.07 6.99
CA GLU A 249 62.07 1.59 8.33
C GLU A 249 63.05 0.66 9.05
N GLN A 250 64.15 1.20 9.55
CA GLN A 250 65.05 0.54 10.50
C GLN A 250 65.37 1.48 11.66
N GLY A 251 65.04 1.07 12.89
CA GLY A 251 65.54 1.75 14.10
C GLY A 251 65.13 3.22 14.28
N GLY A 252 64.01 3.65 13.71
CA GLY A 252 63.55 5.05 13.78
C GLY A 252 64.03 5.93 12.63
N ASP A 253 64.87 5.39 11.74
CA ASP A 253 65.27 6.01 10.48
C ASP A 253 64.64 5.26 9.29
N ALA A 254 64.50 5.94 8.16
CA ALA A 254 63.74 5.43 7.02
C ALA A 254 64.54 5.52 5.72
N ASP A 255 64.95 4.36 5.20
CA ASP A 255 65.70 4.27 3.94
C ASP A 255 64.73 4.23 2.76
N ILE A 256 64.94 5.10 1.77
CA ILE A 256 64.24 4.97 0.49
C ILE A 256 64.84 3.79 -0.27
N VAL A 257 64.06 2.73 -0.44
CA VAL A 257 64.47 1.51 -1.14
C VAL A 257 64.19 1.61 -2.63
N LEU A 258 63.06 2.22 -3.00
CA LEU A 258 62.66 2.32 -4.40
C LEU A 258 61.80 3.57 -4.63
N LEU A 259 62.11 4.33 -5.67
CA LEU A 259 61.25 5.39 -6.19
C LEU A 259 60.49 4.87 -7.41
N ALA A 260 59.18 5.10 -7.44
CA ALA A 260 58.31 4.67 -8.51
C ALA A 260 57.57 5.87 -9.11
N GLU A 261 57.65 5.98 -10.43
CA GLU A 261 56.81 6.86 -11.23
C GLU A 261 55.67 6.02 -11.82
N VAL A 262 54.42 6.41 -11.57
CA VAL A 262 53.23 5.71 -12.06
C VAL A 262 52.88 6.29 -13.42
N LYS A 263 53.32 5.63 -14.49
CA LYS A 263 52.89 5.98 -15.84
C LYS A 263 51.49 5.45 -16.12
N ALA A 264 50.58 6.34 -16.49
CA ALA A 264 49.17 6.04 -16.71
C ALA A 264 48.88 5.15 -17.94
N ALA A 265 49.86 4.85 -18.80
CA ALA A 265 49.64 4.06 -20.03
C ALA A 265 50.77 3.04 -20.33
N PRO A 266 50.45 1.78 -20.66
CA PRO A 266 51.44 0.75 -21.03
C PRO A 266 52.33 1.14 -22.23
N ALA A 267 51.76 1.88 -23.20
CA ALA A 267 52.51 2.37 -24.36
C ALA A 267 53.62 3.37 -23.99
N ALA A 268 53.50 4.06 -22.85
CA ALA A 268 54.51 4.98 -22.34
C ALA A 268 55.63 4.28 -21.54
N ALA A 269 55.48 2.98 -21.26
CA ALA A 269 56.46 2.16 -20.54
C ALA A 269 57.43 1.43 -21.47
N THR A 270 57.01 1.11 -22.71
CA THR A 270 57.81 0.37 -23.69
C THR A 270 59.17 1.03 -24.03
N PRO A 271 59.28 2.36 -24.20
CA PRO A 271 60.57 3.01 -24.49
C PRO A 271 61.55 2.99 -23.31
N ASP A 272 61.05 2.96 -22.07
CA ASP A 272 61.87 2.98 -20.87
C ASP A 272 62.22 1.58 -20.35
N PHE A 273 61.49 0.54 -20.79
CA PHE A 273 61.72 -0.85 -20.38
C PHE A 273 63.16 -1.31 -20.67
N THR A 274 63.71 -0.98 -21.84
CA THR A 274 65.10 -1.29 -22.22
C THR A 274 66.14 -0.51 -21.42
N ARG A 275 65.73 0.60 -20.79
CA ARG A 275 66.59 1.40 -19.91
C ARG A 275 66.54 0.89 -18.47
N LEU A 276 65.38 0.43 -18.03
CA LEU A 276 65.16 -0.21 -16.72
C LEU A 276 65.82 -1.60 -16.65
N ALA A 277 65.74 -2.40 -17.72
CA ALA A 277 66.37 -3.72 -17.79
C ALA A 277 67.91 -3.66 -17.66
N ARG A 278 68.54 -2.59 -18.17
CA ARG A 278 69.99 -2.37 -18.07
C ARG A 278 70.49 -2.06 -16.66
N GLY A 279 69.61 -1.69 -15.73
CA GLY A 279 69.96 -1.45 -14.33
C GLY A 279 69.73 -2.66 -13.42
N LEU A 280 69.32 -3.80 -13.99
CA LEU A 280 69.07 -5.05 -13.27
C LEU A 280 70.20 -6.10 -13.44
N ASP A 281 71.16 -5.82 -14.32
CA ASP A 281 72.45 -6.54 -14.46
C ASP A 281 73.54 -5.84 -13.64
#